data_AF-A0A196NJ26-F1
#
_entry.id   AF-A0A196NJ26-F1
#
_cell.length_a   1.000
_cell.length_b   1.000
_cell.length_c   1.000
_cell.angle_alpha   90.00
_cell.angle_beta   90.00
_cell.angle_gamma   90.00
#
_symmetry.space_group_name_H-M   'P 1'
#
loop_
_entity.id
_entity.type
_entity.pdbx_description
1 polymer ?
#
loop_
_entity_poly.entity_id
_entity_poly.type
_entity_poly.pdbx_seq_one_letter_code
_entity_poly.pdbx_strand_id
1 'polypeptide(L)'
;MAETTNDNDNPRGGRRANPPDAHGEAAILLVESLLHGLIARSVISLADAVEIVEAAADAKEEIAFELGANATTRQTSIALLDSIRASLSHDLPRD
;
A
#
# COMPACT_ATOMS: atom_id res chain seq x y z
N MET A 1 -48.11 0.13 -32.09
CA MET A 1 -47.14 0.84 -31.25
C MET A 1 -46.25 -0.25 -30.65
N ALA A 2 -45.03 -0.40 -31.15
CA ALA A 2 -44.12 -1.48 -30.75
C ALA A 2 -43.21 -0.95 -29.64
N GLU A 3 -43.27 -1.61 -28.48
CA GLU A 3 -42.31 -1.46 -27.39
C GLU A 3 -40.91 -1.86 -27.86
N THR A 4 -39.98 -0.92 -27.85
CA THR A 4 -38.55 -1.23 -27.89
C THR A 4 -38.08 -1.46 -26.47
N THR A 5 -38.02 -2.72 -26.05
CA THR A 5 -37.29 -3.13 -24.85
C THR A 5 -35.79 -2.88 -25.09
N ASN A 6 -35.15 -2.08 -24.25
CA ASN A 6 -33.71 -1.81 -24.35
C ASN A 6 -32.96 -2.81 -23.46
N ASP A 7 -32.32 -3.76 -24.12
CA ASP A 7 -31.66 -4.95 -23.56
C ASP A 7 -30.18 -4.64 -23.26
N ASN A 8 -29.92 -3.68 -22.37
CA ASN A 8 -28.55 -3.33 -21.98
C ASN A 8 -28.08 -4.12 -20.76
N ASP A 9 -28.15 -5.45 -20.86
CA ASP A 9 -27.48 -6.36 -19.95
C ASP A 9 -26.08 -6.69 -20.49
N ASN A 10 -25.14 -5.84 -20.09
CA ASN A 10 -23.74 -6.14 -19.78
C ASN A 10 -22.96 -7.19 -20.62
N PRO A 11 -21.86 -6.77 -21.26
CA PRO A 11 -20.70 -7.62 -21.33
C PRO A 11 -19.56 -6.98 -20.54
N ARG A 12 -19.29 -7.57 -19.37
CA ARG A 12 -17.95 -7.72 -18.82
C ARG A 12 -17.22 -6.38 -18.71
N GLY A 13 -17.54 -5.65 -17.63
CA GLY A 13 -16.59 -4.73 -17.02
C GLY A 13 -15.34 -5.50 -16.60
N GLY A 14 -14.47 -5.78 -17.58
CA GLY A 14 -13.12 -6.25 -17.36
C GLY A 14 -12.52 -5.25 -16.42
N ARG A 15 -12.33 -5.68 -15.17
CA ARG A 15 -11.51 -5.00 -14.18
C ARG A 15 -10.15 -4.84 -14.86
N ARG A 16 -9.95 -3.71 -15.53
CA ARG A 16 -8.63 -3.29 -15.98
C ARG A 16 -7.84 -3.27 -14.69
N ALA A 17 -7.01 -4.30 -14.50
CA ALA A 17 -5.96 -4.21 -13.50
C ALA A 17 -5.18 -2.97 -13.93
N ASN A 18 -5.38 -1.86 -13.21
CA ASN A 18 -4.55 -0.69 -13.45
C ASN A 18 -3.11 -1.19 -13.33
N PRO A 19 -2.26 -0.92 -14.33
CA PRO A 19 -0.85 -1.25 -14.20
C PRO A 19 -0.35 -0.68 -12.86
N PRO A 20 0.53 -1.41 -12.14
CA PRO A 20 1.09 -0.89 -10.89
C PRO A 20 1.60 0.53 -11.16
N ASP A 21 1.15 1.47 -10.34
CA ASP A 21 1.55 2.86 -10.49
C ASP A 21 3.06 2.93 -10.31
N ALA A 22 3.80 3.10 -11.40
CA ALA A 22 5.26 3.13 -11.40
C ALA A 22 5.82 4.18 -10.43
N HIS A 23 5.05 5.25 -10.17
CA HIS A 23 5.42 6.25 -9.16
C HIS A 23 5.26 5.70 -7.74
N GLY A 24 4.19 4.95 -7.49
CA GLY A 24 3.98 4.25 -6.22
C GLY A 24 5.08 3.22 -5.93
N GLU A 25 5.44 2.40 -6.92
CA GLU A 25 6.50 1.39 -6.79
C GLU A 25 7.88 2.03 -6.55
N ALA A 26 8.22 3.09 -7.29
CA ALA A 26 9.46 3.83 -7.10
C ALA A 26 9.53 4.52 -5.72
N ALA A 27 8.40 5.07 -5.24
CA ALA A 27 8.32 5.69 -3.92
C ALA A 27 8.53 4.67 -2.79
N ILE A 28 7.96 3.48 -2.92
CA ILE A 28 8.13 2.39 -1.94
C ILE A 28 9.58 1.95 -1.86
N LEU A 29 10.21 1.67 -3.01
CA LEU A 29 11.62 1.29 -3.06
C LEU A 29 12.53 2.37 -2.48
N LEU A 30 12.22 3.65 -2.73
CA LEU A 30 12.97 4.77 -2.18
C LEU A 30 12.86 4.83 -0.65
N VAL A 31 11.64 4.67 -0.11
CA VAL A 31 11.39 4.69 1.35
C VAL A 31 12.05 3.50 2.04
N GLU A 32 11.94 2.31 1.46
CA GLU A 32 12.60 1.10 1.98
C GLU A 32 14.13 1.27 2.00
N SER A 33 14.71 1.74 0.89
CA SER A 33 16.15 2.03 0.80
C SER A 33 16.60 3.09 1.80
N LEU A 34 15.75 4.10 2.06
CA LEU A 34 16.03 5.14 3.04
C LEU A 34 16.04 4.57 4.47
N LEU A 35 15.04 3.78 4.85
CA LEU A 35 14.98 3.16 6.19
C LEU A 35 16.20 2.26 6.44
N HIS A 36 16.56 1.40 5.47
CA HIS A 36 17.78 0.60 5.55
C HIS A 36 19.03 1.47 5.69
N GLY A 37 19.12 2.55 4.92
CA GLY A 37 20.23 3.49 5.03
C GLY A 37 20.34 4.19 6.39
N LEU A 38 19.22 4.51 7.03
CA LEU A 38 19.20 5.14 8.36
C LEU A 38 19.58 4.14 9.46
N ILE A 39 19.10 2.90 9.37
CA ILE A 39 19.47 1.81 10.29
C ILE A 39 20.96 1.49 10.16
N ALA A 40 21.47 1.34 8.93
CA ALA A 40 22.88 1.02 8.67
C ALA A 40 23.84 2.11 9.16
N ARG A 41 23.37 3.36 9.25
CA ARG A 41 24.12 4.49 9.81
C ARG A 41 23.87 4.72 11.31
N SER A 42 23.09 3.84 11.95
CA SER A 42 22.70 3.94 13.37
C SER A 42 22.02 5.28 13.72
N VAL A 43 21.31 5.88 12.76
CA VAL A 43 20.55 7.13 12.98
C VAL A 43 19.24 6.83 13.72
N ILE A 44 18.62 5.70 13.40
CA ILE A 44 17.45 5.15 14.08
C ILE A 44 17.72 3.67 14.38
N SER A 45 17.06 3.14 15.40
CA SER A 45 17.06 1.69 15.67
C SER A 45 16.13 0.97 14.70
N LEU A 46 16.31 -0.35 14.57
CA LEU A 46 15.36 -1.18 13.81
C LEU A 46 13.96 -1.17 14.45
N ALA A 47 13.86 -1.07 15.78
CA ALA A 47 12.59 -0.93 16.47
C ALA A 47 11.91 0.40 16.12
N ASP A 48 12.66 1.50 16.08
CA ASP A 48 12.15 2.82 15.67
C ASP A 48 11.61 2.77 14.24
N ALA A 49 12.30 2.07 13.33
CA ALA A 49 11.87 1.90 11.95
C ALA A 49 10.55 1.12 11.85
N VAL A 50 10.36 0.09 12.67
CA VAL A 50 9.09 -0.66 12.75
C VAL A 50 7.97 0.24 13.27
N GLU A 51 8.19 0.97 14.36
CA GLU A 51 7.20 1.89 14.93
C GLU A 51 6.78 2.98 13.93
N ILE A 52 7.72 3.51 13.15
CA ILE A 52 7.42 4.49 12.09
C ILE A 52 6.49 3.89 11.02
N VAL A 53 6.73 2.65 10.60
CA VAL A 53 5.90 1.98 9.59
C VAL A 53 4.50 1.68 10.15
N GLU A 54 4.39 1.26 11.41
CA GLU A 54 3.11 1.03 12.08
C GLU A 54 2.31 2.33 12.20
N ALA A 55 2.93 3.42 12.68
CA ALA A 55 2.27 4.72 12.76
C ALA A 55 1.80 5.23 11.38
N ALA A 56 2.56 4.97 10.32
CA ALA A 56 2.16 5.31 8.96
C ALA A 56 0.97 4.48 8.45
N ALA A 57 0.86 3.21 8.87
CA ALA A 57 -0.28 2.36 8.57
C ALA A 57 -1.55 2.85 9.27
N ASP A 58 -1.46 3.14 10.56
CA ASP A 58 -2.57 3.64 11.38
C ASP A 58 -3.09 4.98 10.84
N ALA A 59 -2.19 5.93 10.57
CA ALA A 59 -2.55 7.21 9.98
C ALA A 59 -3.23 7.04 8.61
N LYS A 60 -2.80 6.05 7.82
CA LYS A 60 -3.43 5.77 6.52
C LYS A 60 -4.83 5.17 6.67
N GLU A 61 -5.07 4.36 7.69
CA GLU A 61 -6.41 3.84 8.00
C GLU A 61 -7.37 4.94 8.44
N GLU A 62 -6.90 5.87 9.27
CA GLU A 62 -7.66 7.04 9.74
C GLU A 62 -8.01 7.98 8.58
N ILE A 63 -7.00 8.38 7.79
CA ILE A 63 -7.18 9.21 6.59
C ILE A 63 -8.13 8.54 5.60
N ALA A 64 -7.98 7.23 5.36
CA ALA A 64 -8.86 6.51 4.44
C ALA A 64 -10.31 6.43 4.97
N PHE A 65 -10.51 6.46 6.30
CA PHE A 65 -11.83 6.46 6.93
C PHE A 65 -12.50 7.81 6.74
N GLU A 66 -11.75 8.90 6.93
CA GLU A 66 -12.21 10.27 6.73
C GLU A 66 -12.51 10.61 5.26
N LEU A 67 -11.68 10.15 4.32
CA LEU A 67 -11.83 10.45 2.88
C LEU A 67 -12.83 9.56 2.15
N GLY A 68 -13.49 8.61 2.83
CA GLY A 68 -14.38 7.64 2.17
C GLY A 68 -13.67 6.86 1.07
N ALA A 69 -12.37 6.60 1.23
CA ALA A 69 -11.55 5.98 0.22
C ALA A 69 -12.08 4.58 -0.12
N ASN A 70 -12.16 4.29 -1.42
CA ASN A 70 -12.58 3.01 -1.97
C ASN A 70 -11.70 1.87 -1.41
N ALA A 71 -12.35 0.82 -0.90
CA ALA A 71 -11.73 -0.28 -0.14
C ALA A 71 -10.49 -0.89 -0.82
N THR A 72 -10.46 -0.90 -2.16
CA THR A 72 -9.35 -1.41 -2.96
C THR A 72 -8.06 -0.61 -2.80
N THR A 73 -8.15 0.72 -2.75
CA THR A 73 -6.98 1.63 -2.58
C THR A 73 -6.40 1.51 -1.17
N ARG A 74 -7.28 1.34 -0.18
CA ARG A 74 -6.91 1.07 1.22
C ARG A 74 -6.18 -0.28 1.34
N GLN A 75 -6.77 -1.34 0.81
CA GLN A 75 -6.19 -2.69 0.87
C GLN A 75 -4.82 -2.77 0.20
N THR A 76 -4.65 -2.10 -0.95
CA THR A 76 -3.38 -2.05 -1.67
C THR A 76 -2.31 -1.36 -0.84
N SER A 77 -2.67 -0.25 -0.17
CA SER A 77 -1.74 0.50 0.66
C SER A 77 -1.28 -0.25 1.90
N ILE A 78 -2.20 -0.98 2.55
CA ILE A 78 -1.88 -1.82 3.71
C ILE A 78 -0.94 -2.96 3.30
N ALA A 79 -1.25 -3.65 2.19
CA ALA A 79 -0.41 -4.74 1.70
C ALA A 79 1.03 -4.28 1.36
N LEU A 80 1.19 -3.03 0.91
CA LEU A 80 2.51 -2.46 0.64
C LEU A 80 3.28 -2.17 1.93
N LEU A 81 2.63 -1.61 2.94
CA LEU A 81 3.27 -1.36 4.24
C LEU A 81 3.65 -2.68 4.93
N ASP A 82 2.81 -3.71 4.83
CA ASP A 82 3.13 -5.06 5.31
C ASP A 82 4.36 -5.66 4.62
N SER A 83 4.52 -5.43 3.31
CA SER A 83 5.69 -5.91 2.57
C SER A 83 7.00 -5.26 3.05
N ILE A 84 6.97 -3.95 3.34
CA ILE A 84 8.12 -3.21 3.87
C ILE A 84 8.47 -3.71 5.27
N ARG A 85 7.45 -3.89 6.14
CA ARG A 85 7.64 -4.44 7.47
C ARG A 85 8.23 -5.85 7.44
N ALA A 86 7.77 -6.70 6.53
CA ALA A 86 8.29 -8.06 6.36
C ALA A 86 9.76 -8.06 5.92
N SER A 87 10.12 -7.17 5.00
CA SER A 87 11.51 -6.97 4.55
C SER A 87 12.41 -6.56 5.72
N LEU A 88 12.01 -5.55 6.49
CA LEU A 88 12.74 -5.08 7.67
C LEU A 88 12.87 -6.17 8.76
N SER A 89 11.83 -6.98 8.94
CA SER A 89 11.83 -8.08 9.92
C SER A 89 12.82 -9.19 9.56
N HIS A 90 13.18 -9.35 8.29
CA HIS A 90 14.20 -10.30 7.85
C HIS A 90 15.62 -9.89 8.26
N ASP A 91 15.85 -8.59 8.44
CA ASP A 91 17.14 -8.02 8.83
C ASP A 91 17.33 -7.98 10.36
N LEU A 92 16.34 -8.44 11.15
CA LEU A 92 16.54 -8.68 12.58
C LEU A 92 17.65 -9.72 12.79
N PRO A 93 18.66 -9.44 13.63
CA PRO A 93 19.58 -10.47 14.06
C PRO A 93 18.80 -11.58 14.76
N ARG A 94 18.94 -12.81 14.27
CA ARG A 94 18.47 -14.00 15.00
C ARG A 94 19.44 -14.24 16.16
N ASP A 95 18.93 -14.14 17.39
CA ASP A 95 19.64 -14.55 18.61
C ASP A 95 20.13 -16.01 18.52
#